data_AF-A0A7X7BC09-F1
#
_entry.id   AF-A0A7X7BC09-F1
#
_cell.length_a   1.000
_cell.length_b   1.000
_cell.length_c   1.000
_cell.angle_alpha   90.00
_cell.angle_beta   90.00
_cell.angle_gamma   90.00
#
_symmetry.space_group_name_H-M   'P 1'
#
loop_
_entity.id
_entity.type
_entity.pdbx_description
1 polymer ?
#
loop_
_entity_poly.entity_id
_entity_poly.type
_entity_poly.pdbx_seq_one_letter_code
_entity_poly.pdbx_strand_id
1 'polypeptide(L)'
;MKSASVNLSVADRSFFDRVSTSAFTNPFGDERGLADRCALGLDREATFDEVLDRLLAELARRIAALAIGGRRVDCTRFAAEDRGRVTIALLFLVFHASIERLDALIQQQLAAGDASCAAPFTGEICDELRGYGFTHDEAAQYVAIFYQLRRAFYFITNGLVGSSPSMK
;
A
#
# COMPACT_ATOMS: atom_id res chain seq x y z
N MET A 1 -6.38 -17.10 -28.35
CA MET A 1 -7.66 -16.65 -27.77
C MET A 1 -7.37 -15.46 -26.86
N LYS A 2 -7.90 -14.26 -27.15
CA LYS A 2 -7.83 -13.13 -26.19
C LYS A 2 -8.77 -13.47 -25.04
N SER A 3 -8.26 -13.81 -23.86
CA SER A 3 -9.09 -13.90 -22.66
C SER A 3 -9.80 -12.56 -22.46
N ALA A 4 -11.11 -12.60 -22.21
CA ALA A 4 -11.88 -11.40 -21.92
C ALA A 4 -11.30 -10.71 -20.66
N SER A 5 -10.96 -9.44 -20.79
CA SER A 5 -10.48 -8.63 -19.67
C SER A 5 -11.64 -8.26 -18.74
N VAL A 6 -11.39 -8.30 -17.42
CA VAL A 6 -12.35 -7.90 -16.40
C VAL A 6 -12.37 -6.39 -16.25
N ASN A 7 -13.56 -5.80 -16.10
CA ASN A 7 -13.74 -4.38 -15.80
C ASN A 7 -14.22 -4.22 -14.36
N LEU A 8 -13.77 -3.16 -13.69
CA LEU A 8 -14.26 -2.77 -12.38
C LEU A 8 -15.67 -2.19 -12.46
N SER A 9 -16.41 -2.33 -11.37
CA SER A 9 -17.65 -1.58 -11.18
C SER A 9 -17.33 -0.08 -11.07
N VAL A 10 -18.30 0.79 -11.39
CA VAL A 10 -18.14 2.24 -11.21
C VAL A 10 -17.83 2.58 -9.75
N ALA A 11 -18.47 1.88 -8.81
CA ALA A 11 -18.24 2.08 -7.38
C ALA A 11 -16.81 1.71 -6.94
N ASP A 12 -16.24 0.65 -7.50
CA ASP A 12 -14.86 0.23 -7.19
C ASP A 12 -13.83 1.12 -7.86
N ARG A 13 -14.09 1.58 -9.10
CA ARG A 13 -13.24 2.59 -9.75
C ARG A 13 -13.14 3.85 -8.90
N SER A 14 -14.28 4.40 -8.50
CA SER A 14 -14.31 5.60 -7.66
C SER A 14 -13.65 5.38 -6.30
N PHE A 15 -13.78 4.20 -5.70
CA PHE A 15 -13.12 3.90 -4.43
C PHE A 15 -11.60 3.76 -4.59
N PHE A 16 -11.11 3.00 -5.58
CA PHE A 16 -9.68 2.84 -5.82
C PHE A 16 -9.00 4.12 -6.30
N ASP A 17 -9.72 5.01 -6.97
CA ASP A 17 -9.21 6.36 -7.28
C ASP A 17 -8.95 7.15 -6.00
N ARG A 18 -9.85 7.09 -5.01
CA ARG A 18 -9.63 7.75 -3.70
C ARG A 18 -8.50 7.11 -2.90
N VAL A 19 -8.38 5.78 -2.92
CA VAL A 19 -7.21 5.07 -2.33
C VAL A 19 -5.92 5.49 -3.01
N SER A 20 -5.93 5.66 -4.33
CA SER A 20 -4.77 6.16 -5.08
C SER A 20 -4.41 7.57 -4.64
N THR A 21 -5.40 8.46 -4.42
CA THR A 21 -5.14 9.78 -3.83
C THR A 21 -4.41 9.64 -2.49
N SER A 22 -4.93 8.85 -1.55
CA SER A 22 -4.28 8.57 -0.26
C SER A 22 -2.84 8.07 -0.40
N ALA A 23 -2.58 7.18 -1.35
CA ALA A 23 -1.25 6.60 -1.60
C ALA A 23 -0.20 7.64 -2.04
N PHE A 24 -0.63 8.71 -2.72
CA PHE A 24 0.24 9.76 -3.25
C PHE A 24 0.18 11.07 -2.45
N THR A 25 -0.67 11.16 -1.42
CA THR A 25 -0.69 12.30 -0.48
C THR A 25 0.49 12.23 0.49
N ASN A 26 1.01 13.40 0.87
CA ASN A 26 2.06 13.52 1.89
C ASN A 26 1.63 12.83 3.20
N PRO A 27 2.33 11.76 3.65
CA PRO A 27 1.90 10.97 4.80
C PRO A 27 2.06 11.67 6.15
N PHE A 28 2.74 12.83 6.21
CA PHE A 28 3.03 13.56 7.44
C PHE A 28 2.17 14.81 7.64
N GLY A 29 1.15 15.04 6.80
CA GLY A 29 0.29 16.20 6.89
C GLY A 29 -1.17 15.81 7.09
N ASP A 30 -1.94 16.73 7.67
CA ASP A 30 -3.41 16.65 7.84
C ASP A 30 -4.16 16.21 6.57
N GLU A 31 -3.67 16.59 5.39
CA GLU A 31 -4.22 16.23 4.09
C GLU A 31 -4.35 14.71 3.90
N ARG A 32 -3.42 13.92 4.46
CA ARG A 32 -3.49 12.47 4.39
C ARG A 32 -4.66 11.93 5.20
N GLY A 33 -4.87 12.43 6.41
CA GLY A 33 -6.03 12.07 7.22
C GLY A 33 -7.35 12.50 6.57
N LEU A 34 -7.38 13.61 5.84
CA LEU A 34 -8.54 14.02 5.05
C LEU A 34 -8.77 13.08 3.86
N ALA A 35 -7.72 12.71 3.11
CA ALA A 35 -7.81 11.79 1.99
C ALA A 35 -8.37 10.42 2.41
N ASP A 36 -7.88 9.86 3.53
CA ASP A 36 -8.31 8.55 4.04
C ASP A 36 -9.78 8.58 4.51
N ARG A 37 -10.21 9.67 5.16
CA ARG A 37 -11.63 9.88 5.51
C ARG A 37 -12.52 10.01 4.28
N CYS A 38 -12.09 10.77 3.27
CA CYS A 38 -12.79 10.90 1.99
C CYS A 38 -12.91 9.56 1.26
N ALA A 39 -11.88 8.70 1.33
CA ALA A 39 -11.91 7.37 0.73
C ALA A 39 -13.08 6.52 1.28
N LEU A 40 -13.30 6.60 2.59
CA LEU A 40 -14.36 5.90 3.33
C LEU A 40 -15.72 6.61 3.36
N GLY A 41 -15.79 7.89 2.97
CA GLY A 41 -17.01 8.71 3.13
C GLY A 41 -17.35 8.97 4.60
N LEU A 42 -16.34 9.19 5.44
CA LEU A 42 -16.52 9.49 6.86
C LEU A 42 -16.48 11.00 7.12
N ASP A 43 -17.52 11.52 7.79
CA ASP A 43 -17.66 12.93 8.14
C ASP A 43 -17.28 13.26 9.61
N ARG A 44 -16.85 12.25 10.38
CA ARG A 44 -16.65 12.36 11.85
C ARG A 44 -15.17 12.43 12.28
N GLU A 45 -14.99 12.96 13.49
CA GLU A 45 -13.78 12.86 14.32
C GLU A 45 -13.48 11.39 14.64
N ALA A 46 -12.55 10.80 13.89
CA ALA A 46 -11.90 9.54 14.21
C ALA A 46 -10.39 9.77 14.12
N THR A 47 -9.62 9.04 14.93
CA THR A 47 -8.16 9.16 14.89
C THR A 47 -7.61 8.68 13.54
N PHE A 48 -6.42 9.12 13.18
CA PHE A 48 -5.77 8.71 11.93
C PHE A 48 -5.68 7.18 11.82
N ASP A 49 -5.24 6.50 12.89
CA ASP A 49 -5.06 5.05 12.91
C ASP A 49 -6.40 4.31 12.73
N GLU A 50 -7.46 4.74 13.42
CA GLU A 50 -8.80 4.15 13.24
C GLU A 50 -9.35 4.30 11.82
N VAL A 51 -9.07 5.45 11.18
CA VAL A 51 -9.48 5.69 9.78
C VAL A 51 -8.66 4.80 8.85
N LEU A 52 -7.35 4.71 9.06
CA LEU A 52 -6.46 3.88 8.25
C LEU A 52 -6.83 2.40 8.34
N ASP A 53 -7.08 1.89 9.55
CA ASP A 53 -7.50 0.49 9.75
C ASP A 53 -8.80 0.16 9.01
N ARG A 54 -9.79 1.06 9.10
CA ARG A 54 -11.05 0.91 8.35
C ARG A 54 -10.83 0.97 6.84
N LEU A 55 -9.94 1.84 6.37
CA LEU A 55 -9.60 1.97 4.96
C LEU A 55 -8.97 0.68 4.44
N LEU A 56 -8.00 0.13 5.17
CA LEU A 56 -7.32 -1.12 4.82
C LEU A 56 -8.29 -2.31 4.86
N ALA A 57 -9.19 -2.37 5.85
CA ALA A 57 -10.21 -3.43 5.93
C ALA A 57 -11.20 -3.37 4.75
N GLU A 58 -11.70 -2.18 4.41
CA GLU A 58 -12.61 -2.00 3.27
C GLU A 58 -11.91 -2.28 1.93
N LEU A 59 -10.66 -1.85 1.79
CA LEU A 59 -9.83 -2.15 0.62
C LEU A 59 -9.62 -3.65 0.45
N ALA A 60 -9.21 -4.35 1.52
CA ALA A 60 -9.04 -5.80 1.51
C ALA A 60 -10.34 -6.53 1.17
N ARG A 61 -11.48 -6.09 1.74
CA ARG A 61 -12.79 -6.65 1.44
C ARG A 61 -13.17 -6.49 -0.04
N ARG A 62 -12.95 -5.32 -0.63
CA ARG A 62 -13.23 -5.06 -2.05
C ARG A 62 -12.31 -5.85 -2.97
N ILE A 63 -11.01 -5.91 -2.67
CA ILE A 63 -10.07 -6.75 -3.42
C ILE A 63 -10.52 -8.22 -3.36
N ALA A 64 -10.86 -8.74 -2.18
CA ALA A 64 -11.36 -10.10 -2.05
C ALA A 64 -12.64 -10.34 -2.87
N ALA A 65 -13.53 -9.36 -2.98
CA ALA A 65 -14.75 -9.47 -3.79
C ALA A 65 -14.47 -9.50 -5.32
N LEU A 66 -13.29 -9.05 -5.77
CA LEU A 66 -12.87 -9.16 -7.17
C LEU A 66 -12.33 -10.56 -7.54
N ALA A 67 -12.13 -11.43 -6.55
CA ALA A 67 -11.73 -12.82 -6.77
C ALA A 67 -12.85 -13.61 -7.49
N ILE A 68 -12.57 -14.10 -8.69
CA ILE A 68 -13.54 -14.89 -9.48
C ILE A 68 -13.22 -16.38 -9.36
N GLY A 69 -14.23 -17.19 -9.01
CA GLY A 69 -14.12 -18.65 -8.99
C GLY A 69 -13.13 -19.19 -7.94
N GLY A 70 -13.02 -18.50 -6.79
CA GLY A 70 -12.13 -18.90 -5.69
C GLY A 70 -10.64 -18.65 -5.95
N ARG A 71 -10.29 -17.96 -7.04
CA ARG A 71 -8.91 -17.58 -7.38
C ARG A 71 -8.60 -16.21 -6.83
N ARG A 72 -7.37 -16.01 -6.33
CA ARG A 72 -6.87 -14.68 -5.97
C ARG A 72 -7.00 -13.69 -7.14
N VAL A 73 -7.12 -12.41 -6.79
CA VAL A 73 -7.10 -11.32 -7.76
C VAL A 73 -5.80 -11.36 -8.55
N ASP A 74 -5.90 -11.16 -9.86
CA ASP A 74 -4.75 -11.11 -10.77
C ASP A 74 -4.88 -9.82 -11.59
N CYS A 75 -4.03 -8.85 -11.30
CA CYS A 75 -4.13 -7.50 -11.88
C CYS A 75 -3.98 -7.52 -13.41
N THR A 76 -3.28 -8.52 -13.97
CA THR A 76 -3.05 -8.66 -15.41
C THR A 76 -4.33 -8.94 -16.20
N ARG A 77 -5.37 -9.48 -15.52
CA ARG A 77 -6.67 -9.81 -16.12
C ARG A 77 -7.60 -8.63 -16.28
N PHE A 78 -7.29 -7.49 -15.66
CA PHE A 78 -8.10 -6.29 -15.82
C PHE A 78 -7.78 -5.57 -17.13
N ALA A 79 -8.79 -4.89 -17.67
CA ALA A 79 -8.61 -3.99 -18.81
C ALA A 79 -7.58 -2.90 -18.48
N ALA A 80 -6.90 -2.37 -19.49
CA ALA A 80 -5.82 -1.40 -19.30
C ALA A 80 -6.25 -0.18 -18.45
N GLU A 81 -7.50 0.27 -18.63
CA GLU A 81 -8.11 1.39 -17.90
C GLU A 81 -8.25 1.13 -16.40
N ASP A 82 -8.45 -0.13 -16.00
CA ASP A 82 -8.68 -0.54 -14.61
C ASP A 82 -7.45 -1.15 -13.95
N ARG A 83 -6.53 -1.71 -14.75
CA ARG A 83 -5.31 -2.38 -14.26
C ARG A 83 -4.51 -1.49 -13.32
N GLY A 84 -4.28 -0.22 -13.70
CA GLY A 84 -3.50 0.72 -12.87
C GLY A 84 -4.12 0.93 -11.48
N ARG A 85 -5.45 1.05 -11.41
CA ARG A 85 -6.18 1.22 -10.14
C ARG A 85 -6.02 0.01 -9.24
N VAL A 86 -6.21 -1.19 -9.80
CA VAL A 86 -6.06 -2.45 -9.06
C VAL A 86 -4.61 -2.62 -8.61
N THR A 87 -3.63 -2.34 -9.46
CA THR A 87 -2.20 -2.38 -9.10
C THR A 87 -1.88 -1.48 -7.92
N ILE A 88 -2.31 -0.22 -7.93
CA ILE A 88 -2.05 0.71 -6.81
C ILE A 88 -2.75 0.24 -5.52
N ALA A 89 -4.01 -0.19 -5.62
CA ALA A 89 -4.77 -0.74 -4.50
C ALA A 89 -4.05 -1.94 -3.84
N LEU A 90 -3.51 -2.86 -4.65
CA LEU A 90 -2.76 -4.02 -4.17
C LEU A 90 -1.44 -3.61 -3.51
N LEU A 91 -0.68 -2.71 -4.15
CA LEU A 91 0.58 -2.21 -3.59
C LEU A 91 0.35 -1.49 -2.26
N PHE A 92 -0.71 -0.66 -2.16
CA PHE A 92 -1.07 0.04 -0.93
C PHE A 92 -1.40 -0.95 0.19
N LEU A 93 -2.17 -1.99 -0.09
CA LEU A 93 -2.51 -3.03 0.88
C LEU A 93 -1.26 -3.78 1.37
N VAL A 94 -0.42 -4.25 0.44
CA VAL A 94 0.79 -5.03 0.78
C VAL A 94 1.81 -4.17 1.51
N PHE A 95 1.99 -2.91 1.12
CA PHE A 95 2.88 -1.97 1.80
C PHE A 95 2.48 -1.79 3.27
N HIS A 96 1.21 -1.46 3.54
CA HIS A 96 0.74 -1.23 4.91
C HIS A 96 0.81 -2.50 5.76
N ALA A 97 0.48 -3.66 5.21
CA ALA A 97 0.62 -4.94 5.89
C ALA A 97 2.08 -5.31 6.22
N SER A 98 3.05 -4.68 5.55
CA SER A 98 4.48 -4.95 5.73
C SER A 98 5.17 -3.97 6.68
N ILE A 99 4.50 -2.89 7.12
CA ILE A 99 5.11 -1.77 7.86
C ILE A 99 5.89 -2.24 9.10
N GLU A 100 5.28 -3.07 9.95
CA GLU A 100 5.91 -3.52 11.20
C GLU A 100 7.23 -4.28 10.95
N ARG A 101 7.25 -5.13 9.93
CA ARG A 101 8.42 -5.94 9.56
C ARG A 101 9.51 -5.09 8.93
N LEU A 102 9.12 -4.09 8.13
CA LEU A 102 10.02 -3.10 7.56
C LEU A 102 10.65 -2.25 8.67
N ASP A 103 9.86 -1.80 9.65
CA ASP A 103 10.35 -1.03 10.81
C ASP A 103 11.33 -1.85 11.66
N ALA A 104 11.03 -3.12 11.91
CA ALA A 104 11.96 -4.02 12.61
C ALA A 104 13.30 -4.13 11.90
N LEU A 105 13.31 -4.23 10.56
CA LEU A 105 14.54 -4.25 9.76
C LEU A 105 15.30 -2.92 9.86
N ILE A 106 14.61 -1.79 9.84
CA ILE A 106 15.23 -0.47 9.99
C ILE A 106 15.92 -0.36 11.35
N GLN A 107 15.26 -0.76 12.44
CA GLN A 107 15.88 -0.80 13.77
C GLN A 107 17.10 -1.70 13.82
N GLN A 108 17.01 -2.89 13.22
CA GLN A 108 18.12 -3.83 13.18
C GLN A 108 19.34 -3.25 12.43
N GLN A 109 19.12 -2.58 11.30
CA GLN A 109 20.19 -1.90 10.56
C GLN A 109 20.81 -0.75 11.36
N LEU A 110 20.01 0.03 12.08
CA LEU A 110 20.52 1.09 12.96
C LEU A 110 21.44 0.53 14.05
N ALA A 111 21.09 -0.62 14.62
CA ALA A 111 21.92 -1.29 15.64
C ALA A 111 23.19 -1.94 15.05
N ALA A 112 23.12 -2.44 13.82
CA ALA A 112 24.22 -3.15 13.16
C ALA A 112 25.24 -2.21 12.45
N GLY A 113 24.91 -0.93 12.26
CA GLY A 113 25.77 0.03 11.57
C GLY A 113 25.93 -0.31 10.09
N ASP A 114 27.19 -0.48 9.64
CA ASP A 114 27.51 -0.77 8.24
C ASP A 114 27.30 -2.24 7.85
N ALA A 115 27.00 -3.12 8.81
CA ALA A 115 26.79 -4.53 8.54
C ALA A 115 25.42 -4.77 7.88
N SER A 116 25.41 -5.60 6.83
CA SER A 116 24.17 -5.99 6.16
C SER A 116 23.28 -6.81 7.10
N CYS A 117 21.99 -6.46 7.16
CA CYS A 117 20.99 -7.21 7.89
C CYS A 117 20.19 -8.09 6.94
N ALA A 118 20.07 -9.39 7.25
CA ALA A 118 19.22 -10.30 6.51
C ALA A 118 17.74 -9.90 6.67
N ALA A 119 16.98 -9.98 5.58
CA ALA A 119 15.55 -9.65 5.54
C ALA A 119 14.73 -10.80 4.94
N PRO A 120 14.68 -11.98 5.58
CA PRO A 120 14.07 -13.18 5.00
C PRO A 120 12.58 -12.98 4.66
N PHE A 121 11.89 -12.11 5.40
CA PHE A 121 10.49 -11.78 5.16
C PHE A 121 10.19 -11.18 3.78
N THR A 122 11.19 -10.63 3.11
CA THR A 122 11.04 -10.05 1.77
C THR A 122 10.59 -11.10 0.75
N GLY A 123 10.95 -12.38 0.96
CA GLY A 123 10.47 -13.49 0.14
C GLY A 123 8.95 -13.65 0.23
N GLU A 124 8.37 -13.54 1.42
CA GLU A 124 6.92 -13.63 1.61
C GLU A 124 6.16 -12.46 0.94
N ILE A 125 6.73 -11.25 0.99
CA ILE A 125 6.15 -10.09 0.30
C ILE A 125 6.22 -10.30 -1.23
N CYS A 126 7.34 -10.82 -1.73
CA CYS A 126 7.49 -11.16 -3.14
C CYS A 126 6.45 -12.22 -3.58
N ASP A 127 6.26 -13.27 -2.79
CA ASP A 127 5.29 -14.32 -3.09
C ASP A 127 3.85 -13.79 -3.07
N GLU A 128 3.52 -12.91 -2.12
CA GLU A 128 2.22 -12.24 -2.05
C GLU A 128 1.96 -11.38 -3.30
N LEU A 129 2.93 -10.55 -3.71
CA LEU A 129 2.84 -9.75 -4.94
C LEU A 129 2.71 -10.63 -6.19
N ARG A 130 3.50 -11.70 -6.30
CA ARG A 130 3.38 -12.66 -7.41
C ARG A 130 2.02 -13.35 -7.44
N GLY A 131 1.44 -13.60 -6.27
CA GLY A 131 0.06 -14.09 -6.13
C GLY A 131 -0.99 -13.14 -6.74
N TYR A 132 -0.66 -11.86 -6.89
CA TYR A 132 -1.49 -10.85 -7.54
C TYR A 132 -1.18 -10.62 -9.03
N GLY A 133 -0.27 -11.39 -9.62
CA GLY A 133 0.07 -11.33 -11.04
C GLY A 133 1.27 -10.47 -11.39
N PHE A 134 2.01 -9.97 -10.39
CA PHE A 134 3.29 -9.29 -10.62
C PHE A 134 4.36 -10.32 -11.05
N THR A 135 5.27 -9.88 -11.93
CA THR A 135 6.45 -10.67 -12.27
C THR A 135 7.42 -10.72 -11.09
N HIS A 136 8.39 -11.63 -11.17
CA HIS A 136 9.46 -11.73 -10.16
C HIS A 136 10.22 -10.40 -10.00
N ASP A 137 10.57 -9.77 -11.12
CA ASP A 137 11.38 -8.55 -11.12
C ASP A 137 10.57 -7.35 -10.61
N GLU A 138 9.30 -7.23 -10.97
CA GLU A 138 8.40 -6.22 -10.40
C GLU A 138 8.22 -6.41 -8.89
N ALA A 139 8.02 -7.64 -8.43
CA ALA A 139 7.86 -7.92 -7.01
C ALA A 139 9.11 -7.53 -6.21
N ALA A 140 10.30 -7.91 -6.69
CA ALA A 140 11.57 -7.53 -6.08
C ALA A 140 11.78 -6.00 -6.08
N GLN A 141 11.43 -5.34 -7.19
CA GLN A 141 11.50 -3.88 -7.29
C GLN A 141 10.58 -3.19 -6.28
N TYR A 142 9.33 -3.64 -6.15
CA TYR A 142 8.39 -3.04 -5.20
C TYR A 142 8.78 -3.27 -3.75
N VAL A 143 9.34 -4.44 -3.41
CA VAL A 143 9.90 -4.67 -2.07
C VAL A 143 11.04 -3.68 -1.77
N ALA A 144 11.94 -3.44 -2.73
CA ALA A 144 12.99 -2.44 -2.57
C ALA A 144 12.41 -1.03 -2.39
N ILE A 145 11.38 -0.66 -3.17
CA ILE A 145 10.68 0.63 -3.05
C ILE A 145 10.01 0.76 -1.68
N PHE A 146 9.28 -0.25 -1.22
CA PHE A 146 8.63 -0.27 0.09
C PHE A 146 9.64 -0.03 1.21
N TYR A 147 10.78 -0.70 1.13
CA TYR A 147 11.85 -0.52 2.11
C TYR A 147 12.40 0.91 2.12
N GLN A 148 12.74 1.47 0.95
CA GLN A 148 13.27 2.84 0.88
C GLN A 148 12.25 3.87 1.34
N LEU A 149 10.98 3.71 0.93
CA LEU A 149 9.90 4.60 1.32
C LEU A 149 9.70 4.59 2.84
N ARG A 150 9.58 3.39 3.44
CA ARG A 150 9.37 3.28 4.88
C ARG A 150 10.57 3.77 5.67
N ARG A 151 11.80 3.52 5.19
CA ARG A 151 13.03 4.03 5.82
C ARG A 151 13.08 5.55 5.79
N ALA A 152 12.72 6.19 4.67
CA ALA A 152 12.60 7.63 4.60
C ALA A 152 11.56 8.16 5.61
N PHE A 153 10.40 7.51 5.71
CA PHE A 153 9.36 7.90 6.67
C PHE A 153 9.85 7.80 8.11
N TYR A 154 10.51 6.69 8.45
CA TYR A 154 11.09 6.49 9.77
C TYR A 154 12.04 7.64 10.16
N PHE A 155 12.95 8.03 9.26
CA PHE A 155 13.90 9.10 9.57
C PHE A 155 13.28 10.50 9.58
N ILE A 156 12.28 10.77 8.75
CA ILE A 156 11.56 12.04 8.78
C ILE A 156 10.80 12.19 10.10
N THR A 157 10.08 11.15 10.53
CA THR A 157 9.30 11.17 11.77
C THR A 157 10.17 11.21 13.03
N ASN A 158 11.28 10.48 13.06
CA ASN A 158 12.08 10.31 14.29
C ASN A 158 13.38 11.15 14.33
N GLY A 159 13.85 11.65 13.19
CA GLY A 159 15.16 12.30 13.06
C GLY A 159 15.13 13.80 12.80
N LEU A 160 14.01 14.36 12.36
CA LEU A 160 13.88 15.80 12.11
C LEU A 160 13.31 16.52 13.35
N VAL A 161 13.99 17.58 13.79
CA VAL A 161 13.57 18.43 14.91
C VAL A 161 12.88 19.68 14.37
N GLY A 162 11.67 19.96 14.84
CA GLY A 162 10.89 21.16 14.50
C GLY A 162 9.56 20.85 13.82
N SER A 163 8.71 21.88 13.68
CA SER A 163 7.37 21.76 13.07
C SER A 163 7.30 22.59 11.80
N SER A 164 7.35 21.93 10.64
CA SER A 164 7.13 22.53 9.33
C SER A 164 5.66 22.39 8.94
N PRO A 165 5.07 23.28 8.13
CA PRO A 165 3.72 23.08 7.59
C PRO A 165 3.52 21.76 6.82
N SER A 166 4.59 21.14 6.32
CA SER A 166 4.56 19.83 5.65
C SER A 166 4.67 18.63 6.62
N MET A 167 4.84 18.89 7.92
CA MET A 167 4.91 17.92 9.02
C MET A 167 3.94 18.36 10.12
N LYS A 168 2.64 18.12 9.89
CA LYS A 168 1.52 18.54 10.72
C LYS A 168 0.67 17.35 11.11
#